data_AF-A0A1F8Q5E7-F1
#
_entry.id   AF-A0A1F8Q5E7-F1
#
_cell.length_a   1.000
_cell.length_b   1.000
_cell.length_c   1.000
_cell.angle_alpha   90.00
_cell.angle_beta   90.00
_cell.angle_gamma   90.00
#
_symmetry.space_group_name_H-M   'P 1'
#
loop_
_entity.id
_entity.type
_entity.pdbx_description
1 polymer ?
#
loop_
_entity_poly.entity_id
_entity_poly.type
_entity_poly.pdbx_seq_one_letter_code
_entity_poly.pdbx_strand_id
1 'polypeptide(L)' 'MPNAGVLYRYRSLMDIPAHTIPVTLLGGDTPLIPLPRLAEDLGGGFKLYAKFEGLNPTGSFKA' A
#
# COMPACT_ATOMS: atom_id res chain seq x y z
N MET A 1 -14.54 -2.22 4.85
CA MET A 1 -14.14 -3.51 5.45
C MET A 1 -12.87 -3.29 6.24
N PRO A 2 -12.67 -3.91 7.41
CA PRO A 2 -11.40 -3.85 8.12
C PRO A 2 -10.27 -4.36 7.22
N ASN A 3 -9.07 -3.78 7.35
CA ASN A 3 -7.90 -4.21 6.59
C ASN A 3 -7.53 -5.65 7.02
N ALA A 4 -7.57 -6.59 6.08
CA ALA A 4 -7.23 -8.00 6.31
C ALA A 4 -5.77 -8.35 5.97
N GLY A 5 -4.96 -7.35 5.60
CA GLY A 5 -3.59 -7.52 5.13
C GLY A 5 -3.48 -7.95 3.66
N VAL A 6 -2.28 -7.77 3.10
CA VAL A 6 -1.97 -8.05 1.68
C VAL A 6 -2.19 -9.52 1.30
N LEU A 7 -1.73 -10.46 2.15
CA LEU A 7 -1.83 -11.91 1.87
C LEU A 7 -3.28 -12.38 1.70
N TYR A 8 -4.20 -11.84 2.51
CA TYR A 8 -5.62 -12.17 2.39
C TYR A 8 -6.25 -11.49 1.18
N ARG A 9 -6.06 -10.16 1.05
CA ARG A 9 -6.70 -9.35 0.00
C ARG A 9 -6.32 -9.79 -1.41
N TYR A 10 -5.08 -10.20 -1.62
CA TYR A 10 -4.54 -10.52 -2.95
C TYR A 10 -4.15 -11.98 -3.11
N ARG A 11 -4.69 -12.89 -2.29
CA ARG A 11 -4.37 -14.32 -2.33
C ARG A 11 -4.47 -14.94 -3.73
N SER A 12 -5.50 -14.57 -4.49
CA SER A 12 -5.74 -15.08 -5.85
C SER A 12 -4.71 -14.63 -6.88
N LEU A 13 -3.90 -13.62 -6.56
CA LEU A 13 -2.85 -13.08 -7.41
C LEU A 13 -1.46 -13.61 -7.03
N MET A 14 -1.36 -14.47 -6.01
CA MET A 14 -0.11 -14.98 -5.47
C MET A 14 -0.05 -16.50 -5.59
N ASP A 15 1.12 -17.02 -5.93
CA ASP A 15 1.38 -18.46 -5.92
C ASP A 15 1.67 -18.95 -4.49
N ILE A 16 0.61 -19.10 -3.69
CA ILE A 16 0.69 -19.55 -2.30
C ILE A 16 -0.16 -20.83 -2.13
N PRO A 17 0.42 -21.95 -1.65
CA PRO A 17 -0.32 -23.19 -1.43
C PRO A 17 -1.58 -23.01 -0.58
N ALA A 18 -2.62 -23.79 -0.87
CA ALA A 18 -3.91 -23.70 -0.19
C ALA A 18 -3.81 -23.90 1.34
N HIS A 19 -2.85 -24.72 1.79
CA HIS A 19 -2.62 -25.04 3.20
C HIS A 19 -1.79 -23.98 3.95
N THR A 20 -1.29 -22.93 3.29
CA THR A 20 -0.51 -21.88 3.95
C THR A 20 -1.39 -21.03 4.86
N ILE A 21 -0.96 -20.88 6.12
CA ILE A 21 -1.60 -20.02 7.12
C ILE A 21 -0.95 -18.62 7.04
N PRO A 22 -1.68 -17.55 6.68
CA PRO A 22 -1.12 -16.21 6.60
C PRO A 22 -0.77 -15.65 7.99
N VAL A 23 0.46 -15.14 8.14
CA VAL A 23 0.87 -14.31 9.28
C VAL A 23 0.89 -12.86 8.80
N THR A 24 0.25 -11.96 9.53
CA THR A 24 0.08 -10.57 9.10
C THR A 24 0.01 -9.61 10.27
N LEU A 25 0.62 -8.43 10.11
CA LEU A 25 0.42 -7.26 10.97
C LEU A 25 -0.59 -6.28 10.35
N LEU A 26 -1.40 -6.75 9.39
CA LEU A 26 -2.38 -5.95 8.65
C LEU A 26 -1.73 -4.84 7.80
N GLY A 27 -0.52 -5.10 7.29
CA GLY A 27 0.17 -4.21 6.35
C GLY A 27 -0.54 -4.09 4.99
N GLY A 28 -0.19 -3.05 4.23
CA GLY A 28 -0.85 -2.64 3.01
C GLY A 28 -1.98 -1.64 3.24
N ASP A 29 -2.81 -1.43 2.21
CA ASP A 29 -3.91 -0.45 2.19
C ASP A 29 -3.49 0.98 2.57
N THR A 30 -2.21 1.31 2.35
CA THR A 30 -1.64 2.62 2.66
C THR A 30 -2.24 3.71 1.77
N PRO A 31 -2.37 4.95 2.26
CA PRO A 31 -2.97 6.04 1.48
C PRO A 31 -2.23 6.34 0.17
N LEU A 32 -3.01 6.71 -0.85
CA LEU A 32 -2.51 7.37 -2.06
C LEU A 32 -2.85 8.85 -1.96
N ILE A 33 -1.88 9.66 -1.56
CA ILE A 33 -2.10 11.06 -1.18
C ILE A 33 -1.85 11.97 -2.40
N PRO A 34 -2.84 12.74 -2.88
CA PRO A 34 -2.63 13.72 -3.94
C PRO A 34 -1.72 14.86 -3.47
N LEU A 35 -0.78 15.28 -4.33
CA LEU A 35 0.19 16.35 -4.05
C LEU A 35 0.07 17.51 -5.06
N PRO A 36 -1.05 18.26 -5.09
CA PRO A 36 -1.29 19.28 -6.11
C PRO A 36 -0.28 20.43 -6.07
N ARG A 37 0.08 20.92 -4.88
CA ARG A 37 1.07 22.02 -4.72
C ARG A 37 2.45 21.63 -5.26
N LEU A 38 2.93 20.44 -4.90
CA LEU A 38 4.21 19.96 -5.41
C LEU A 38 4.17 19.70 -6.92
N ALA A 39 3.04 19.26 -7.47
CA ALA A 39 2.89 19.13 -8.92
C ALA A 39 3.01 20.49 -9.63
N GLU A 40 2.41 21.55 -9.07
CA GLU A 40 2.54 22.93 -9.58
C GLU A 40 4.00 23.42 -9.48
N ASP A 41 4.66 23.23 -8.34
CA ASP A 41 6.06 23.63 -8.12
C ASP A 41 7.04 22.95 -9.10
N LEU A 42 6.69 21.77 -9.62
CA LEU A 42 7.49 20.98 -10.58
C LEU A 42 7.19 21.31 -12.06
N GLY A 43 6.41 22.36 -12.34
CA GLY A 43 6.09 22.81 -13.70
C GLY A 43 4.70 22.40 -14.20
N GLY A 44 3.91 21.69 -13.37
CA GLY A 44 2.53 21.35 -13.67
C GLY A 44 2.33 20.42 -14.87
N GLY A 45 1.07 20.27 -15.31
CA GLY A 45 0.70 19.42 -16.46
C GLY A 45 0.58 17.93 -16.16
N PHE A 46 0.76 17.51 -14.91
CA PHE A 46 0.57 16.13 -14.47
C PHE A 46 -0.09 16.07 -13.09
N LYS A 47 -0.65 14.90 -12.74
CA LYS A 47 -1.14 14.61 -11.40
C LYS A 47 -0.05 13.89 -10.62
N LEU A 48 0.30 14.40 -9.44
CA LEU A 48 1.28 13.79 -8.55
C LEU A 48 0.59 13.17 -7.34
N TYR A 49 1.04 11.97 -6.97
CA TYR A 49 0.57 11.26 -5.79
C TYR A 49 1.75 10.66 -5.02
N ALA A 50 1.68 10.66 -3.69
CA ALA A 50 2.55 9.88 -2.83
C ALA A 50 1.83 8.61 -2.37
N LYS A 51 2.42 7.45 -2.65
CA LYS A 51 2.02 6.19 -2.03
C LYS A 51 2.69 6.10 -0.66
N PHE A 52 1.94 6.39 0.41
CA PHE A 52 2.53 6.66 1.72
C PHE A 52 2.79 5.38 2.53
N GLU A 53 3.80 4.63 2.10
CA GLU A 53 4.18 3.32 2.65
C GLU A 53 4.71 3.36 4.10
N GLY A 54 5.00 4.55 4.63
CA GLY A 54 5.42 4.72 6.03
C GLY A 54 4.35 4.39 7.06
N LEU A 55 3.07 4.25 6.65
CA LEU A 55 1.97 3.85 7.54
C LEU A 55 1.79 2.33 7.67
N ASN A 56 2.65 1.55 7.02
CA ASN A 56 2.73 0.13 7.31
C ASN A 56 3.21 -0.12 8.77
N PRO A 57 2.93 -1.30 9.35
CA PRO A 57 3.17 -1.59 10.77
C PRO A 57 4.58 -1.33 11.29
N THR A 58 5.62 -1.55 10.46
CA THR A 58 7.03 -1.34 10.83
C THR A 58 7.62 -0.03 10.31
N GLY A 59 6.78 0.86 9.74
CA GLY A 59 7.21 2.17 9.24
C GLY A 59 7.84 2.14 7.84
N SER A 60 7.75 1.02 7.11
CA SER A 60 8.26 0.92 5.74
C SER A 60 7.45 -0.04 4.87
N PHE A 61 7.65 0.02 3.56
CA PHE A 61 7.05 -0.93 2.61
C PHE A 61 7.50 -2.39 2.83
N LYS A 62 8.52 -2.63 3.67
CA LYS A 62 9.04 -3.97 3.99
C LYS A 62 8.30 -4.65 5.15
N ALA A 63 7.29 -3.98 5.73
CA ALA A 63 6.56 -4.49 6.88
C ALA A 63 6.03 -5.91 6.69
#